data_AF-A0A544T9N0-F1
#
_entry.id   AF-A0A544T9N0-F1
#
_cell.length_a   1.000
_cell.length_b   1.000
_cell.length_c   1.000
_cell.angle_alpha   90.00
_cell.angle_beta   90.00
_cell.angle_gamma   90.00
#
_symmetry.space_group_name_H-M   'P 1'
#
loop_
_entity.id
_entity.type
_entity.pdbx_description
1 polymer ?
#
loop_
_entity_poly.entity_id
_entity_poly.type
_entity_poly.pdbx_seq_one_letter_code
_entity_poly.pdbx_strand_id
1 'polypeptide(L)'
;MSIEGKSSFALDTSFWEDLWDNYTTTFHDVVIHCWKEEEEIIEELRPKAISILNEGLVKVMTVNLNEENHTYFRNNSIDPKGGLKWFMMFFNKDGDERLEIGHYGSEVILYKVDEVNAEKFVSLFNSSATTHFYDENAD
;
A
#
# COMPACT_ATOMS: atom_id res chain seq x y z
N MET A 1 14.78 -17.42 3.39
CA MET A 1 15.10 -17.58 1.95
C MET A 1 15.71 -16.29 1.44
N SER A 2 16.48 -16.36 0.34
CA SER A 2 17.34 -15.26 -0.15
C SER A 2 16.52 -14.01 -0.50
N ILE A 3 16.96 -12.87 0.03
CA ILE A 3 16.36 -11.53 -0.10
C ILE A 3 16.72 -10.91 -1.47
N GLU A 4 16.97 -11.74 -2.48
CA GLU A 4 17.56 -11.39 -3.79
C GLU A 4 16.52 -11.06 -4.87
N GLY A 5 15.22 -11.12 -4.54
CA GLY A 5 14.13 -10.92 -5.50
C GLY A 5 13.28 -9.66 -5.32
N LYS A 6 13.53 -8.81 -4.31
CA LYS A 6 12.81 -7.54 -4.20
C LYS A 6 13.40 -6.58 -5.23
N SER A 7 12.64 -6.28 -6.28
CA SER A 7 13.06 -5.42 -7.39
C SER A 7 13.52 -4.05 -6.89
N SER A 8 14.39 -3.39 -7.65
CA SER A 8 14.78 -2.01 -7.38
C SER A 8 13.58 -1.10 -7.57
N PHE A 9 12.83 -0.84 -6.50
CA PHE A 9 11.67 0.05 -6.52
C PHE A 9 12.01 1.42 -5.99
N ALA A 10 11.37 2.43 -6.60
CA ALA A 10 11.50 3.88 -6.41
C ALA A 10 12.86 4.32 -5.83
N LEU A 11 13.72 4.92 -6.67
CA LEU A 11 14.97 5.55 -6.24
C LEU A 11 14.77 6.61 -5.14
N ASP A 12 13.53 7.08 -4.99
CA ASP A 12 13.11 8.08 -4.02
C ASP A 12 12.03 7.50 -3.08
N THR A 13 12.37 7.40 -1.79
CA THR A 13 11.46 6.94 -0.74
C THR A 13 10.52 8.04 -0.23
N SER A 14 10.75 9.32 -0.59
CA SER A 14 9.88 10.43 -0.22
C SER A 14 8.47 10.29 -0.78
N PHE A 15 8.30 9.55 -1.88
CA PHE A 15 6.99 9.18 -2.39
C PHE A 15 6.11 8.50 -1.33
N TRP A 16 6.67 7.55 -0.58
CA TRP A 16 5.91 6.83 0.46
C TRP A 16 5.48 7.79 1.57
N GLU A 17 6.35 8.74 1.91
CA GLU A 17 6.04 9.79 2.86
C GLU A 17 4.85 10.64 2.40
N ASP A 18 4.91 11.14 1.17
CA ASP A 18 3.85 11.96 0.58
C ASP A 18 2.52 11.21 0.41
N LEU A 19 2.57 9.91 0.08
CA LEU A 19 1.40 9.04 0.03
C LEU A 19 0.68 9.04 1.38
N TRP A 20 1.42 8.73 2.45
CA TRP A 20 0.86 8.70 3.80
C TRP A 20 0.35 10.09 4.20
N ASP A 21 1.17 11.13 4.04
CA ASP A 21 0.86 12.47 4.54
C ASP A 21 -0.32 13.13 3.81
N ASN A 22 -0.53 12.86 2.52
CA ASN A 22 -1.51 13.58 1.72
C ASN A 22 -2.70 12.73 1.26
N TYR A 23 -2.49 11.46 0.92
CA TYR A 23 -3.51 10.66 0.23
C TYR A 23 -4.23 9.69 1.14
N THR A 24 -3.54 9.18 2.17
CA THR A 24 -4.16 8.16 3.04
C THR A 24 -5.02 8.72 4.17
N THR A 25 -5.00 10.03 4.37
CA THR A 25 -5.71 10.73 5.45
C THR A 25 -7.23 10.62 5.39
N THR A 26 -7.79 10.24 4.24
CA THR A 26 -9.25 10.08 4.05
C THR A 26 -9.72 8.63 3.99
N PHE A 27 -8.80 7.66 4.10
CA PHE A 27 -9.14 6.24 4.14
C PHE A 27 -9.47 5.81 5.57
N HIS A 28 -10.35 4.82 5.70
CA HIS A 28 -10.79 4.31 7.00
C HIS A 28 -9.95 3.13 7.46
N ASP A 29 -9.54 2.29 6.51
CA ASP A 29 -8.76 1.09 6.79
C ASP A 29 -7.85 0.76 5.61
N VAL A 30 -6.88 -0.09 5.91
CA VAL A 30 -6.01 -0.72 4.93
C VAL A 30 -6.01 -2.23 5.14
N VAL A 31 -6.16 -2.98 4.05
CA VAL A 31 -5.99 -4.42 3.98
C VAL A 31 -4.59 -4.71 3.45
N ILE A 32 -3.80 -5.46 4.20
CA ILE A 32 -2.41 -5.75 3.90
C ILE A 32 -2.27 -7.25 3.63
N HIS A 33 -1.70 -7.59 2.48
CA HIS A 33 -1.36 -8.96 2.13
C HIS A 33 0.14 -9.16 2.32
N CYS A 34 0.51 -10.20 3.07
CA CYS A 34 1.89 -10.64 3.26
C CYS A 34 2.03 -12.11 2.86
N TRP A 35 3.20 -12.51 2.35
CA TRP A 35 3.48 -13.93 2.19
C TRP A 35 3.60 -14.58 3.57
N LYS A 36 3.04 -15.78 3.74
CA LYS A 36 3.09 -16.49 5.03
C LYS A 36 4.50 -16.75 5.56
N GLU A 37 5.49 -16.79 4.67
CA GLU A 37 6.90 -16.99 5.01
C GLU A 37 7.57 -15.72 5.57
N GLU A 38 6.93 -14.55 5.43
CA GLU A 38 7.40 -13.26 5.96
C GLU A 38 6.99 -13.08 7.44
N GLU A 39 7.35 -14.05 8.28
CA GLU A 39 6.89 -14.13 9.66
C GLU A 39 7.23 -12.87 10.48
N GLU A 40 8.43 -12.31 10.31
CA GLU A 40 8.86 -11.09 11.01
C GLU A 40 7.94 -9.89 10.69
N ILE A 41 7.56 -9.74 9.42
CA ILE A 41 6.68 -8.66 8.95
C ILE A 41 5.26 -8.86 9.50
N ILE A 42 4.80 -10.11 9.52
CA ILE A 42 3.47 -10.47 10.06
C ILE A 42 3.41 -10.18 11.56
N GLU A 43 4.43 -10.57 12.32
CA GLU A 43 4.47 -10.30 13.77
C GLU A 43 4.61 -8.81 14.09
N GLU A 44 5.29 -8.03 13.24
CA GLU A 44 5.35 -6.57 13.37
C GLU A 44 3.96 -5.92 13.24
N LEU A 45 3.14 -6.39 12.28
CA LEU A 45 1.80 -5.86 12.00
C LEU A 45 0.70 -6.39 12.94
N ARG A 46 0.87 -7.61 13.46
CA ARG A 46 -0.16 -8.32 14.26
C ARG A 46 -0.78 -7.48 15.38
N PRO A 47 -0.04 -6.66 16.17
CA PRO A 47 -0.62 -5.84 17.24
C PRO A 47 -1.59 -4.75 16.75
N LYS A 48 -1.53 -4.39 15.46
CA LYS A 48 -2.33 -3.31 14.85
C LYS A 48 -3.54 -3.84 14.10
N ALA A 49 -3.52 -5.12 13.76
CA ALA A 49 -4.57 -5.76 12.99
C ALA A 49 -5.84 -5.92 13.82
N ILE A 50 -6.96 -5.42 13.29
CA ILE A 50 -8.31 -5.68 13.83
C ILE A 50 -8.87 -7.02 13.33
N SER A 51 -8.29 -7.54 12.24
CA SER A 51 -8.67 -8.80 11.59
C SER A 51 -7.43 -9.44 10.99
N ILE A 52 -7.35 -10.76 11.09
CA ILE A 52 -6.27 -11.56 10.52
C ILE A 52 -6.87 -12.83 9.91
N LEU A 53 -6.68 -13.02 8.61
CA LEU A 53 -7.15 -14.19 7.86
C LEU A 53 -5.98 -14.93 7.21
N ASN A 54 -6.17 -16.23 7.02
CA ASN A 54 -5.22 -17.10 6.33
C ASN A 54 -5.83 -17.49 4.98
N GLU A 55 -5.21 -17.06 3.87
CA GLU A 55 -5.69 -17.34 2.52
C GLU A 55 -4.58 -17.99 1.69
N GLY A 56 -4.63 -19.32 1.53
CA GLY A 56 -3.61 -20.04 0.75
C GLY A 56 -2.19 -19.79 1.26
N LEU A 57 -1.35 -19.11 0.47
CA LEU A 57 0.02 -18.73 0.81
C LEU A 57 0.14 -17.33 1.41
N VAL A 58 -0.97 -16.62 1.57
CA VAL A 58 -1.03 -15.22 2.00
C VAL A 58 -1.64 -15.11 3.40
N LYS A 59 -1.14 -14.15 4.16
CA LYS A 59 -1.73 -13.63 5.39
C LYS A 59 -2.39 -12.30 5.06
N VAL A 60 -3.70 -12.19 5.33
CA VAL A 60 -4.47 -10.97 5.09
C VAL A 60 -4.72 -10.30 6.44
N MET A 61 -4.35 -9.04 6.58
CA MET A 61 -4.48 -8.29 7.82
C MET A 61 -5.18 -6.96 7.56
N THR A 62 -6.26 -6.69 8.29
CA THR A 62 -6.98 -5.40 8.19
C THR A 62 -6.58 -4.51 9.35
N VAL A 63 -6.24 -3.25 9.07
CA VAL A 63 -5.85 -2.25 10.07
C VAL A 63 -6.67 -0.99 9.88
N ASN A 64 -7.28 -0.48 10.95
CA ASN A 64 -7.95 0.82 10.92
C ASN A 64 -6.92 1.95 10.86
N LEU A 65 -7.15 2.93 9.99
CA LEU A 65 -6.28 4.10 9.80
C LEU A 65 -6.66 5.23 10.77
N ASN A 66 -6.48 4.98 12.06
CA ASN A 66 -6.47 6.05 13.08
C ASN A 66 -5.12 6.77 13.12
N GLU A 67 -5.01 7.86 13.89
CA GLU A 67 -3.78 8.67 14.00
C GLU A 67 -2.55 7.84 14.39
N GLU A 68 -2.70 6.89 15.32
CA GLU A 68 -1.60 6.02 15.79
C GLU A 68 -1.09 5.11 14.67
N ASN A 69 -2.01 4.43 13.97
CA ASN A 69 -1.65 3.51 12.90
C ASN A 69 -1.14 4.25 11.68
N HIS A 70 -1.71 5.41 11.35
CA HIS A 70 -1.21 6.28 10.30
C HIS A 70 0.23 6.71 10.57
N THR A 71 0.52 7.16 11.79
CA THR A 71 1.89 7.51 12.22
C THR A 71 2.84 6.32 12.13
N TYR A 72 2.38 5.13 12.54
CA TYR A 72 3.19 3.93 12.40
C TYR A 72 3.51 3.63 10.95
N PHE A 73 2.51 3.59 10.06
CA PHE A 73 2.69 3.28 8.66
C PHE A 73 3.61 4.28 7.97
N ARG A 74 3.39 5.58 8.21
CA ARG A 74 4.25 6.68 7.75
C ARG A 74 5.72 6.51 8.07
N ASN A 75 6.04 5.87 9.21
CA ASN A 75 7.42 5.72 9.70
C ASN A 75 8.00 4.32 9.50
N ASN A 76 7.19 3.32 9.16
CA ASN A 76 7.60 1.91 9.18
C ASN A 76 7.19 1.13 7.92
N SER A 77 6.59 1.75 6.90
CA SER A 77 6.16 1.05 5.69
C SER A 77 7.30 0.68 4.74
N ILE A 78 8.48 1.31 4.90
CA ILE A 78 9.58 1.20 3.94
C ILE A 78 10.56 0.08 4.37
N ASP A 79 10.92 -0.78 3.43
CA ASP A 79 11.96 -1.79 3.60
C ASP A 79 13.36 -1.13 3.56
N PRO A 80 14.35 -1.60 4.35
CA PRO A 80 15.71 -1.06 4.33
C PRO A 80 16.40 -1.03 2.96
N LYS A 81 15.92 -1.83 1.99
CA LYS A 81 16.43 -1.88 0.61
C LYS A 81 15.73 -0.91 -0.35
N GLY A 82 14.74 -0.14 0.11
CA GLY A 82 13.86 0.68 -0.72
C GLY A 82 12.62 -0.11 -1.18
N GLY A 83 11.46 0.55 -1.21
CA GLY A 83 10.16 -0.06 -1.50
C GLY A 83 9.34 -0.38 -0.24
N LEU A 84 8.12 -0.91 -0.42
CA LEU A 84 7.26 -1.29 0.70
C LEU A 84 7.67 -2.62 1.31
N LYS A 85 7.46 -2.77 2.62
CA LYS A 85 7.63 -4.03 3.33
C LYS A 85 6.65 -5.10 2.87
N TRP A 86 5.43 -4.72 2.55
CA TRP A 86 4.31 -5.65 2.33
C TRP A 86 4.07 -5.94 0.87
N PHE A 87 3.56 -7.14 0.58
CA PHE A 87 3.34 -7.58 -0.78
C PHE A 87 2.25 -6.75 -1.47
N MET A 88 1.09 -6.56 -0.82
CA MET A 88 0.03 -5.66 -1.33
C MET A 88 -0.62 -4.86 -0.19
N MET A 89 -1.15 -3.69 -0.54
CA MET A 89 -1.97 -2.84 0.32
C MET A 89 -3.20 -2.36 -0.43
N PHE A 90 -4.38 -2.49 0.17
CA PHE A 90 -5.65 -2.02 -0.37
C PHE A 90 -6.27 -1.03 0.61
N PHE A 91 -6.45 0.20 0.16
CA PHE A 91 -6.97 1.29 0.98
C PHE A 91 -8.44 1.50 0.70
N ASN A 92 -9.23 1.51 1.77
CA ASN A 92 -10.67 1.58 1.67
C ASN A 92 -11.21 2.89 2.22
N LYS A 93 -12.23 3.44 1.54
CA LYS A 93 -13.03 4.57 1.98
C LYS A 93 -14.49 4.21 1.89
N ASP A 94 -15.22 4.41 2.98
CA ASP A 94 -16.66 4.10 3.05
C ASP A 94 -17.02 2.65 2.64
N GLY A 95 -16.08 1.71 2.82
CA GLY A 95 -16.25 0.31 2.44
C GLY A 95 -15.91 -0.03 0.99
N ASP A 96 -15.54 0.96 0.18
CA ASP A 96 -15.03 0.77 -1.18
C ASP A 96 -13.51 0.84 -1.23
N GLU A 97 -12.89 -0.05 -2.00
CA GLU A 97 -11.48 0.06 -2.37
C GLU A 97 -11.27 1.26 -3.29
N ARG A 98 -10.22 2.05 -3.01
CA ARG A 98 -9.92 3.30 -3.74
C ARG A 98 -8.48 3.36 -4.24
N LEU A 99 -7.59 2.62 -3.59
CA LEU A 99 -6.18 2.60 -3.92
C LEU A 99 -5.63 1.21 -3.62
N GLU A 100 -5.00 0.61 -4.62
CA GLU A 100 -4.22 -0.61 -4.48
C GLU A 100 -2.75 -0.28 -4.73
N ILE A 101 -1.89 -0.83 -3.87
CA ILE A 101 -0.44 -0.80 -4.04
C ILE A 101 0.06 -2.24 -4.04
N GLY A 102 0.42 -2.71 -5.22
CA GLY A 102 0.81 -4.09 -5.48
C GLY A 102 2.33 -4.29 -5.48
N HIS A 103 2.72 -5.55 -5.32
CA HIS A 103 4.07 -6.05 -5.57
C HIS A 103 5.19 -5.24 -4.90
N TYR A 104 5.06 -4.99 -3.59
CA TYR A 104 6.02 -4.19 -2.79
C TYR A 104 6.15 -2.73 -3.26
N GLY A 105 5.12 -2.20 -3.90
CA GLY A 105 5.08 -0.83 -4.39
C GLY A 105 5.50 -0.65 -5.85
N SER A 106 5.53 -1.73 -6.64
CA SER A 106 5.84 -1.65 -8.08
C SER A 106 4.67 -1.18 -8.93
N GLU A 107 3.47 -1.39 -8.43
CA GLU A 107 2.23 -1.19 -9.13
C GLU A 107 1.30 -0.42 -8.24
N VAL A 108 0.67 0.61 -8.80
CA VAL A 108 -0.33 1.38 -8.08
C VAL A 108 -1.54 1.59 -8.96
N ILE A 109 -2.71 1.27 -8.40
CA ILE A 109 -3.98 1.34 -9.09
C ILE A 109 -4.89 2.25 -8.28
N LEU A 110 -5.50 3.22 -8.96
CA LEU A 110 -6.48 4.12 -8.36
C LEU A 110 -7.87 3.80 -8.90
N TYR A 111 -8.80 3.62 -7.97
CA TYR A 111 -10.20 3.36 -8.27
C TYR A 111 -11.05 4.58 -7.93
N LYS A 112 -12.02 4.87 -8.81
CA LYS A 112 -13.05 5.90 -8.56
C LYS A 112 -12.43 7.27 -8.25
N VAL A 113 -11.37 7.62 -8.99
CA VAL A 113 -10.65 8.90 -8.92
C VAL A 113 -10.92 9.68 -10.21
N ASP A 114 -11.10 11.00 -10.11
CA ASP A 114 -11.18 11.84 -11.31
C ASP A 114 -9.79 12.04 -11.95
N GLU A 115 -9.78 12.40 -13.24
CA GLU A 115 -8.58 12.56 -14.06
C GLU A 115 -7.56 13.55 -13.46
N VAL A 116 -8.02 14.65 -12.84
CA VAL A 116 -7.13 15.67 -12.26
C VAL A 116 -6.39 15.14 -11.03
N ASN A 117 -7.09 14.39 -10.18
CA ASN A 117 -6.48 13.76 -9.01
C ASN A 117 -5.60 12.56 -9.39
N ALA A 118 -5.99 11.83 -10.43
CA ALA A 118 -5.18 10.79 -11.06
C ALA A 118 -3.84 11.34 -11.58
N GLU A 119 -3.85 12.44 -12.32
CA GLU A 119 -2.64 13.08 -12.87
C GLU A 119 -1.69 13.57 -11.77
N LYS A 120 -2.23 14.21 -10.71
CA LYS A 120 -1.43 14.61 -9.55
C LYS A 120 -0.76 13.41 -8.90
N PHE A 121 -1.49 12.32 -8.73
CA PHE A 121 -0.96 11.11 -8.14
C PHE A 121 0.12 10.48 -9.03
N VAL A 122 -0.09 10.35 -10.34
CA VAL A 122 0.93 9.88 -11.29
C VAL A 122 2.17 10.75 -11.31
N SER A 123 2.03 12.07 -11.19
CA SER A 123 3.19 12.97 -11.18
C SER A 123 4.17 12.69 -10.03
N LEU A 124 3.71 12.00 -8.98
CA LEU A 124 4.52 11.57 -7.84
C LEU A 124 5.27 10.26 -8.13
N PHE A 125 4.81 9.45 -9.09
CA PHE A 125 5.50 8.23 -9.52
C PHE A 125 6.53 8.59 -10.60
N ASN A 126 7.79 8.74 -10.19
CA ASN A 126 8.89 8.80 -11.14
C ASN A 126 8.97 7.49 -11.95
N SER A 127 8.51 7.52 -13.21
CA SER A 127 8.71 6.62 -14.39
C SER A 127 8.95 5.10 -14.23
N SER A 128 8.88 4.54 -13.03
CA SER A 128 9.32 3.19 -12.66
C SER A 128 8.19 2.30 -12.13
N ALA A 129 7.02 2.88 -11.84
CA ALA A 129 5.81 2.16 -11.51
C ALA A 129 4.84 2.16 -12.69
N THR A 130 4.12 1.05 -12.88
CA THR A 130 2.99 1.01 -13.82
C THR A 130 1.74 1.50 -13.08
N THR A 131 1.02 2.44 -13.68
CA THR A 131 -0.20 3.02 -13.09
C THR A 131 -1.41 2.77 -13.97
N HIS A 132 -2.50 2.33 -13.34
CA HIS A 132 -3.79 2.09 -13.99
C HIS A 132 -4.91 2.92 -13.34
N PHE A 133 -5.86 3.36 -14.17
CA PHE A 133 -6.99 4.18 -13.77
C PHE A 133 -8.29 3.62 -14.31
N TYR A 134 -9.30 3.56 -13.45
CA TYR A 134 -10.65 3.15 -13.81
C TYR A 134 -11.65 4.21 -13.32
N ASP A 135 -12.29 4.90 -14.26
CA ASP A 135 -13.44 5.77 -14.02
C ASP A 135 -14.73 4.97 -14.20
N GLU A 136 -15.64 5.03 -13.23
CA GLU A 136 -16.97 4.40 -13.34
C GLU A 136 -17.88 5.13 -14.36
N ASN A 137 -17.47 6.29 -14.89
CA ASN A 137 -18.19 7.03 -15.94
C ASN A 137 -17.66 6.77 -17.36
N ALA A 138 -16.74 5.82 -17.55
CA ALA A 138 -16.39 5.35 -18.87
C ALA A 138 -17.46 4.36 -19.36
N ASP A 139 -18.37 4.85 -20.21
CA ASP A 139 -19.34 4.03 -20.98
C ASP A 139 -18.67 2.84 -21.70
#